data_AF-A0A3N5RNR5-F1
#
_entry.id   AF-A0A3N5RNR5-F1
#
_cell.length_a   1.000
_cell.length_b   1.000
_cell.length_c   1.000
_cell.angle_alpha   90.00
_cell.angle_beta   90.00
_cell.angle_gamma   90.00
#
_symmetry.space_group_name_H-M   'P 1'
#
loop_
_entity.id
_entity.type
_entity.pdbx_description
1 polymer ?
#
loop_
_entity_poly.entity_id
_entity_poly.type
_entity_poly.pdbx_seq_one_letter_code
_entity_poly.pdbx_strand_id
1 'polypeptide(L)'
;MGRKQPIVADPEPFIWFEPALTVMLPMGNTDEQPDEPVGIVCRQCGCADLRVWRTRRMRGGRIRRERVCRHCGKRTVTTEHEAMR
;
A
#
# COMPACT_ATOMS: atom_id res chain seq x y z
N MET A 1 -12.68 -48.99 -37.95
CA MET A 1 -14.03 -49.56 -37.68
C MET A 1 -14.12 -49.81 -36.18
N GLY A 2 -14.94 -49.18 -35.35
CA GLY A 2 -16.28 -48.69 -35.58
C GLY A 2 -17.29 -49.64 -34.94
N ARG A 3 -17.52 -49.53 -33.62
CA ARG A 3 -18.83 -49.76 -32.98
C ARG A 3 -18.95 -48.82 -31.79
N LYS A 4 -19.64 -47.71 -32.03
CA LYS A 4 -20.12 -46.78 -31.01
C LYS A 4 -21.26 -47.51 -30.29
N GLN A 5 -21.16 -47.76 -28.99
CA GLN A 5 -22.33 -48.18 -28.23
C GLN A 5 -23.15 -46.93 -27.84
N PRO A 6 -24.50 -47.04 -27.82
CA PRO A 6 -25.39 -45.92 -27.61
C PRO A 6 -25.39 -45.45 -26.14
N ILE A 7 -25.44 -44.13 -26.00
CA ILE A 7 -25.72 -43.41 -24.76
C ILE A 7 -27.20 -43.61 -24.44
N VAL A 8 -27.53 -44.22 -23.30
CA VAL A 8 -28.84 -44.07 -22.67
C VAL A 8 -28.63 -43.44 -21.31
N ALA A 9 -29.21 -42.25 -21.18
CA ALA A 9 -29.15 -41.37 -20.04
C ALA A 9 -29.93 -41.93 -18.84
N ASP A 10 -29.44 -41.58 -17.66
CA ASP A 10 -29.97 -41.90 -16.33
C ASP A 10 -31.43 -41.45 -16.10
N PRO A 11 -32.07 -41.93 -15.02
CA PRO A 11 -32.39 -40.96 -13.99
C PRO A 11 -32.07 -41.43 -12.55
N GLU A 12 -31.00 -40.84 -12.03
CA GLU A 12 -30.76 -40.31 -10.68
C GLU A 12 -31.25 -41.05 -9.42
N PRO A 13 -30.34 -41.38 -8.49
CA PRO A 13 -30.60 -41.26 -7.07
C PRO A 13 -30.15 -39.89 -6.56
N PHE A 14 -31.14 -39.12 -6.08
CA PHE A 14 -31.04 -37.97 -5.18
C PHE A 14 -29.81 -38.03 -4.26
N ILE A 15 -28.74 -37.29 -4.59
CA ILE A 15 -27.62 -37.06 -3.68
C ILE A 15 -27.92 -35.78 -2.91
N TRP A 16 -28.30 -35.92 -1.64
CA TRP A 16 -28.30 -34.81 -0.69
C TRP A 16 -26.84 -34.47 -0.36
N PHE A 17 -26.19 -33.66 -1.19
CA PHE A 17 -24.87 -33.12 -0.87
C PHE A 17 -25.07 -31.86 -0.02
N GLU A 18 -24.63 -31.92 1.23
CA GLU A 18 -24.41 -30.74 2.07
C GLU A 18 -23.57 -29.74 1.25
N PRO A 19 -23.94 -28.45 1.15
CA PRO A 19 -23.04 -27.47 0.58
C PRO A 19 -21.91 -27.24 1.57
N ALA A 20 -20.88 -28.09 1.50
CA ALA A 20 -19.54 -27.74 1.91
C ALA A 20 -19.16 -26.49 1.11
N LEU A 21 -19.27 -25.35 1.79
CA LEU A 21 -18.90 -24.02 1.36
C LEU A 21 -17.42 -24.00 0.93
N THR A 22 -17.13 -24.43 -0.29
CA THR A 22 -15.83 -24.25 -0.90
C THR A 22 -15.84 -22.87 -1.56
N VAL A 23 -15.51 -21.85 -0.77
CA VAL A 23 -15.21 -20.53 -1.31
C VAL A 23 -13.90 -20.67 -2.09
N MET A 24 -13.98 -20.74 -3.42
CA MET A 24 -12.86 -20.44 -4.30
C MET A 24 -12.61 -18.93 -4.24
N LEU A 25 -11.83 -18.50 -3.24
CA LEU A 25 -11.23 -17.17 -3.29
C LEU A 25 -10.16 -17.19 -4.40
N PRO A 26 -10.22 -16.31 -5.41
CA PRO A 26 -9.08 -16.11 -6.29
C PRO A 26 -7.93 -15.58 -5.42
N MET A 27 -6.92 -16.42 -5.18
CA MET A 27 -5.66 -15.98 -4.60
C MET A 27 -4.94 -15.12 -5.64
N GLY A 28 -5.21 -13.82 -5.62
CA GLY A 28 -4.66 -12.91 -6.62
C GLY A 28 -5.05 -11.46 -6.44
N ASN A 29 -4.83 -10.90 -5.24
CA ASN A 29 -4.69 -9.46 -5.09
C ASN A 29 -3.28 -9.18 -4.57
N THR A 30 -2.32 -9.10 -5.50
CA THR A 30 -1.11 -8.31 -5.25
C THR A 30 -1.52 -6.85 -5.25
N ASP A 31 -2.13 -6.41 -4.14
CA ASP A 31 -2.13 -5.01 -3.73
C ASP A 31 -0.70 -4.65 -3.30
N GLU A 32 0.25 -4.80 -4.22
CA GLU A 32 1.56 -4.16 -4.11
C GLU A 32 1.34 -2.70 -4.49
N GLN A 33 0.63 -1.96 -3.63
CA GLN A 33 0.76 -0.52 -3.65
C GLN A 33 2.24 -0.22 -3.38
N PRO A 34 2.94 0.50 -4.26
CA PRO A 34 4.34 0.79 -4.04
C PRO A 34 4.45 1.49 -2.69
N ASP A 35 5.27 0.95 -1.78
CA ASP A 35 5.46 1.47 -0.43
C ASP A 35 5.72 2.97 -0.52
N GLU A 36 4.69 3.78 -0.23
CA GLU A 36 4.86 5.22 -0.22
C GLU A 36 5.91 5.56 0.84
N PRO A 37 6.86 6.45 0.53
CA PRO A 37 7.93 6.76 1.47
C PRO A 37 7.33 7.29 2.77
N VAL A 38 7.53 6.54 3.86
CA VAL A 38 7.05 6.93 5.18
C VAL A 38 7.86 8.12 5.67
N GLY A 39 7.31 9.32 5.47
CA GLY A 39 7.88 10.58 5.95
C GLY A 39 8.50 11.45 4.86
N ILE A 40 9.39 12.35 5.27
CA ILE A 40 9.96 13.36 4.37
C ILE A 40 11.22 12.80 3.73
N VAL A 41 11.27 12.84 2.40
CA VAL A 41 12.45 12.45 1.61
C VAL A 41 13.00 13.62 0.80
N CYS A 42 14.30 13.57 0.49
CA CYS A 42 14.93 14.56 -0.36
C CYS A 42 14.40 14.46 -1.79
N ARG A 43 13.74 15.50 -2.29
CA ARG A 43 13.20 15.55 -3.66
C ARG A 43 14.24 15.50 -4.79
N GLN A 44 15.54 15.51 -4.48
CA GLN A 44 16.61 15.42 -5.49
C GLN A 44 17.27 14.05 -5.54
N CYS A 45 17.42 13.36 -4.41
CA CYS A 45 18.16 12.10 -4.36
C CYS A 45 17.43 10.96 -3.63
N GLY A 46 16.20 11.18 -3.18
CA GLY A 46 15.41 10.17 -2.47
C GLY A 46 15.86 9.87 -1.04
N CYS A 47 17.01 10.38 -0.60
CA CYS A 47 17.52 10.15 0.76
C CYS A 47 16.54 10.64 1.84
N ALA A 48 16.27 9.78 2.83
CA ALA A 48 15.42 10.07 3.97
C ALA A 48 16.16 10.73 5.16
N ASP A 49 17.50 10.85 5.11
CA ASP A 49 18.27 11.53 6.17
C ASP A 49 18.34 13.05 5.92
N LEU A 50 17.38 13.76 6.52
CA LEU A 50 17.21 15.21 6.47
C LEU A 50 17.43 15.83 7.86
N ARG A 51 18.65 16.30 8.13
CA ARG A 51 19.02 16.90 9.43
C ARG A 51 18.44 18.29 9.56
N VAL A 52 17.90 18.62 10.73
CA VAL A 52 17.40 19.97 11.02
C VAL A 52 18.60 20.93 11.09
N TRP A 53 18.61 21.92 10.20
CA TRP A 53 19.61 22.98 10.16
C TRP A 53 19.18 24.21 10.96
N ARG A 54 17.90 24.59 10.84
CA ARG A 54 17.36 25.76 11.52
C ARG A 54 15.90 25.56 11.89
N THR A 55 15.56 25.87 13.12
CA THR A 55 14.16 25.96 13.57
C THR A 55 13.83 27.41 13.86
N ARG A 56 12.74 27.92 13.27
CA ARG A 56 12.23 29.26 13.50
C ARG A 56 10.79 29.17 13.98
N ARG A 57 10.48 29.81 15.09
CA ARG A 57 9.09 30.08 15.49
C ARG A 57 8.54 31.20 14.61
N MET A 58 7.36 30.99 14.06
CA MET A 58 6.62 31.95 13.24
C MET A 58 5.41 32.46 14.01
N ARG A 59 4.84 33.57 13.56
CA ARG A 59 3.61 34.12 14.15
C ARG A 59 2.46 33.12 14.04
N GLY A 60 1.55 33.14 15.02
CA GLY A 60 0.35 32.29 15.04
C GLY A 60 0.65 30.82 15.37
N GLY A 61 1.62 30.55 16.24
CA GLY A 61 1.91 29.20 16.71
C GLY A 61 2.44 28.26 15.63
N ARG A 62 3.11 28.77 14.59
CA ARG A 62 3.70 27.93 13.53
C ARG A 62 5.19 27.75 13.78
N ILE A 63 5.73 26.57 13.44
CA ILE A 63 7.15 26.25 13.54
C ILE A 63 7.67 25.94 12.14
N ARG A 64 8.60 26.74 11.64
CA ARG A 64 9.29 26.48 10.37
C ARG A 64 10.62 25.78 10.65
N ARG A 65 10.80 24.60 10.09
CA ARG A 65 12.06 23.84 10.15
C ARG A 65 12.70 23.78 8.77
N GLU A 66 13.92 24.28 8.66
CA GLU A 66 14.78 24.08 7.51
C GLU A 66 15.62 22.83 7.79
N ARG A 67 15.51 21.83 6.91
CA ARG A 67 16.27 20.56 6.96
C ARG A 67 17.24 20.49 5.78
N VAL A 68 18.38 19.84 5.97
CA VAL A 68 19.44 19.64 4.97
C VAL A 68 19.62 18.15 4.74
N CYS A 69 19.58 17.71 3.48
CA CYS A 69 19.87 16.33 3.11
C CYS A 69 21.35 16.01 3.36
N ARG A 70 21.63 14.90 4.07
CA ARG A 70 23.00 14.43 4.31
C ARG A 70 23.73 14.04 3.02
N HIS A 71 23.00 13.53 2.03
CA HIS A 71 23.58 12.99 0.81
C HIS A 71 23.93 14.06 -0.23
N CYS A 72 23.00 14.98 -0.55
CA CYS A 72 23.22 15.99 -1.60
C CYS A 72 23.26 17.43 -1.09
N GLY A 73 23.09 17.68 0.22
CA GLY A 73 23.08 19.02 0.80
C GLY A 73 21.84 19.87 0.50
N LYS A 74 20.86 19.34 -0.25
CA LYS A 74 19.64 20.09 -0.60
C LYS A 74 18.83 20.45 0.64
N ARG A 75 18.34 21.69 0.67
CA ARG A 75 17.49 22.23 1.74
C ARG A 75 16.02 21.94 1.48
N THR A 76 15.32 21.45 2.49
CA THR A 76 13.86 21.21 2.49
C THR A 76 13.26 21.97 3.67
N VAL A 77 12.16 22.69 3.43
CA VAL A 77 11.48 23.47 4.47
C VAL A 77 10.17 22.80 4.81
N THR A 78 9.88 22.63 6.10
CA THR A 78 8.54 22.26 6.56
C THR A 78 8.00 23.26 7.54
N THR A 79 6.68 23.38 7.54
CA THR A 79 5.93 24.19 8.49
C THR A 79 5.05 23.25 9.28
N GLU A 80 5.25 23.24 10.59
CA GLU A 80 4.44 22.51 11.55
C GLU A 80 3.57 23.54 12.30
N HIS A 81 2.40 23.12 12.76
CA HIS A 81 1.59 23.91 13.68
C HIS A 81 1.87 23.41 15.10
N GLU A 82 2.08 24.34 16.03
CA GLU A 82 2.10 24.06 17.45
C GLU A 82 0.73 23.45 17.80
N ALA A 83 0.75 22.23 18.35
CA ALA A 83 -0.48 21.59 18.77
C ALA A 83 -1.14 22.52 19.79
N MET A 84 -2.36 22.94 19.51
CA MET A 84 -3.18 23.70 20.45
C MET A 84 -3.37 22.79 21.66
N ARG A 85 -2.68 23.13 22.75
CA ARG A 85 -2.62 22.35 23.99
C ARG A 85 -3.61 22.89 25.00
#